data_AF-A0AAE0MLC7-F1
#
_entry.id   AF-A0AAE0MLC7-F1
#
_cell.length_a   1.000
_cell.length_b   1.000
_cell.length_c   1.000
_cell.angle_alpha   90.00
_cell.angle_beta   90.00
_cell.angle_gamma   90.00
#
_symmetry.space_group_name_H-M   'P 1'
#
loop_
_entity.id
_entity.type
_entity.pdbx_description
1 polymer ?
#
loop_
_entity_poly.entity_id
_entity_poly.type
_entity_poly.pdbx_seq_one_letter_code
_entity_poly.pdbx_strand_id
1 'polypeptide(L)'
;MESSLPDLVRDTKLETIRAADHVVHIIYVSNVSIGQRRARVEERWETGKFLGRGSFGCVLLQKCTSGPNSGQVRAVKEIYKGTPSSFQATTCYTRELEAIAKFSQERYRCHRTVTKTTRY
;
A
#
# COMPACT_ATOMS: atom_id res chain seq x y z
N MET A 1 -1.58 -23.29 6.56
CA MET A 1 -2.04 -22.44 7.67
C MET A 1 -1.70 -21.01 7.31
N GLU A 2 -2.70 -20.18 6.97
CA GLU A 2 -2.49 -18.74 6.88
C GLU A 2 -2.03 -18.25 8.24
N SER A 3 -0.81 -17.73 8.31
CA SER A 3 -0.33 -16.99 9.48
C SER A 3 -1.32 -15.85 9.72
N SER A 4 -2.10 -15.91 10.81
CA SER A 4 -3.10 -14.90 11.13
C SER A 4 -2.45 -13.52 11.13
N LEU A 5 -2.76 -12.70 10.13
CA LEU A 5 -2.28 -11.32 10.08
C LEU A 5 -2.98 -10.54 11.21
N PRO A 6 -2.28 -9.57 11.85
CA PRO A 6 -2.90 -8.71 12.85
C PRO A 6 -4.13 -8.00 12.27
N ASP A 7 -5.17 -7.82 13.10
CA ASP A 7 -6.43 -7.23 12.64
C ASP A 7 -6.24 -5.85 12.03
N LEU A 8 -5.33 -5.04 12.57
CA LEU A 8 -5.02 -3.73 12.00
C LEU A 8 -4.53 -3.81 10.54
N VAL A 9 -3.77 -4.84 10.19
CA VAL A 9 -3.30 -5.07 8.81
C VAL A 9 -4.45 -5.53 7.92
N ARG A 10 -5.37 -6.32 8.46
CA ARG A 10 -6.55 -6.81 7.74
C ARG A 10 -7.53 -5.68 7.46
N ASP A 11 -7.78 -4.82 8.45
CA ASP A 11 -8.73 -3.72 8.38
C ASP A 11 -8.24 -2.57 7.48
N THR A 12 -6.92 -2.44 7.33
CA THR A 12 -6.30 -1.44 6.43
C THR A 12 -5.96 -1.99 5.04
N LYS A 13 -6.33 -3.24 4.74
CA LYS A 13 -6.11 -3.84 3.43
C LYS A 13 -6.96 -3.12 2.38
N LEU A 14 -6.29 -2.60 1.35
CA LEU A 14 -6.97 -2.03 0.19
C LEU A 14 -7.46 -3.14 -0.75
N GLU A 15 -8.67 -2.98 -1.26
CA GLU A 15 -9.21 -3.88 -2.28
C GLU A 15 -8.59 -3.54 -3.63
N THR A 16 -7.84 -4.48 -4.21
CA THR A 16 -7.13 -4.26 -5.46
C THR A 16 -7.15 -5.48 -6.36
N ILE A 17 -7.25 -5.26 -7.67
CA ILE A 17 -7.01 -6.27 -8.70
C ILE A 17 -5.65 -5.99 -9.30
N ARG A 18 -4.76 -7.00 -9.32
CA ARG A 18 -3.42 -6.89 -9.91
C ARG A 18 -3.41 -7.51 -11.30
N ALA A 19 -2.93 -6.76 -12.27
CA ALA A 19 -2.54 -7.22 -13.60
C ALA A 19 -1.03 -7.08 -13.80
N ALA A 20 -0.51 -7.53 -14.95
CA ALA A 20 0.92 -7.50 -15.24
C ALA A 20 1.50 -6.08 -15.34
N ASP A 21 0.74 -5.16 -15.95
CA ASP A 21 1.14 -3.79 -16.27
C ASP A 21 0.43 -2.73 -15.40
N HIS A 22 -0.63 -3.10 -14.69
CA HIS A 22 -1.42 -2.16 -13.90
C HIS A 22 -2.04 -2.78 -12.65
N VAL A 23 -2.48 -1.92 -11.73
CA VAL A 23 -3.24 -2.27 -10.54
C VAL A 23 -4.53 -1.47 -10.55
N VAL A 24 -5.66 -2.14 -10.39
CA VAL A 24 -6.95 -1.48 -10.20
C VAL A 24 -7.24 -1.41 -8.71
N HIS A 25 -7.42 -0.20 -8.19
CA HIS A 25 -7.83 0.04 -6.81
C HIS A 25 -9.34 0.29 -6.76
N ILE A 26 -10.03 -0.42 -5.88
CA ILE A 26 -11.49 -0.37 -5.75
C ILE A 26 -11.83 0.47 -4.52
N ILE A 27 -12.54 1.57 -4.74
CA ILE A 27 -12.96 2.52 -3.71
C ILE A 27 -14.48 2.53 -3.64
N TYR A 28 -15.04 2.58 -2.43
CA TYR A 28 -16.47 2.76 -2.22
C TYR A 28 -16.74 4.18 -1.74
N VAL A 29 -17.32 5.00 -2.62
CA VAL A 29 -17.64 6.40 -2.32
C VAL A 29 -19.12 6.50 -1.99
N SER A 30 -19.46 7.02 -0.82
CA SER A 30 -20.83 7.38 -0.46
C SER A 30 -21.09 8.83 -0.83
N ASN A 31 -22.15 9.09 -1.60
CA ASN A 31 -22.59 10.45 -1.88
C ASN A 31 -23.91 10.73 -1.15
N VAL A 32 -23.79 11.38 0.01
CA VAL A 32 -24.92 11.68 0.90
C VAL A 32 -25.89 12.68 0.26
N SER A 33 -25.42 13.59 -0.60
CA SER A 33 -26.27 14.63 -1.22
C SER A 33 -27.19 14.11 -2.33
N ILE A 34 -26.89 12.93 -2.91
CA ILE A 34 -27.68 12.31 -3.98
C ILE A 34 -28.42 11.05 -3.46
N GLY A 35 -28.34 10.76 -2.16
CA GLY A 35 -28.92 9.54 -1.58
C GLY A 35 -28.29 8.25 -2.11
N GLN A 36 -27.12 8.34 -2.75
CA GLN A 36 -26.50 7.23 -3.45
C GLN A 36 -25.70 6.38 -2.44
N ARG A 37 -26.21 5.17 -2.17
CA ARG A 37 -25.49 4.16 -1.37
C ARG A 37 -24.19 3.79 -2.09
N ARG A 38 -23.08 3.75 -1.32
CA ARG A 38 -21.71 3.33 -1.68
C ARG A 38 -21.55 2.90 -3.16
N ALA A 39 -21.22 3.84 -4.02
CA ALA A 39 -20.89 3.54 -5.41
C ALA A 39 -19.46 2.96 -5.48
N ARG A 40 -19.31 1.85 -6.21
CA ARG A 40 -18.01 1.25 -6.52
C ARG A 40 -17.32 2.11 -7.59
N VAL A 41 -16.16 2.64 -7.25
CA VAL A 41 -15.31 3.46 -8.13
C VAL A 41 -13.98 2.74 -8.30
N GLU A 42 -13.54 2.64 -9.55
CA GLU A 42 -12.27 2.01 -9.89
C GLU A 42 -11.22 3.07 -10.23
N GLU A 43 -10.01 2.87 -9.72
CA GLU A 43 -8.83 3.64 -10.09
C GLU A 43 -7.81 2.75 -10.76
N ARG A 44 -7.40 3.09 -11.97
CA ARG A 44 -6.37 2.34 -12.69
C ARG A 44 -5.01 2.99 -12.49
N TRP A 45 -4.07 2.22 -11.95
CA TRP A 45 -2.69 2.62 -11.70
C TRP A 45 -1.74 1.82 -12.57
N GLU A 46 -1.17 2.46 -13.60
CA GLU A 46 -0.18 1.83 -14.49
C GLU A 46 1.19 1.79 -13.83
N THR A 47 1.86 0.65 -13.97
CA THR A 47 3.21 0.42 -13.47
C THR A 47 4.21 1.03 -14.44
N GLY A 48 5.00 1.96 -13.92
CA GLY A 48 6.02 2.67 -14.67
C GLY A 48 7.42 2.26 -14.25
N LYS A 49 8.30 3.26 -14.19
CA LYS A 49 9.74 3.08 -13.97
C LYS A 49 10.05 2.53 -12.58
N PHE A 50 11.05 1.66 -12.49
CA PHE A 50 11.70 1.29 -11.24
C PHE A 50 12.44 2.49 -10.62
N LEU A 51 12.12 2.78 -9.36
CA LEU A 51 12.66 3.90 -8.59
C LEU A 51 13.84 3.47 -7.70
N GLY A 52 13.88 2.22 -7.25
CA GLY A 52 14.96 1.72 -6.41
C GLY A 52 14.67 0.38 -5.74
N ARG A 53 15.69 -0.23 -5.13
CA ARG A 53 15.58 -1.49 -4.39
C ARG A 53 16.02 -1.27 -2.94
N GLY A 54 15.20 -1.75 -2.02
CA GLY A 54 15.53 -1.85 -0.61
C GLY A 54 15.83 -3.29 -0.19
N SER A 55 16.14 -3.48 1.09
CA SER A 55 16.41 -4.80 1.68
C SER A 55 15.26 -5.79 1.53
N PHE A 56 14.01 -5.32 1.56
CA PHE A 56 12.81 -6.15 1.57
C PHE A 56 12.01 -6.12 0.26
N GLY A 57 12.52 -5.47 -0.79
CA GLY A 57 11.66 -5.17 -1.94
C GLY A 57 12.21 -4.24 -3.00
N CYS A 58 11.41 -4.01 -4.03
CA CYS A 58 11.61 -2.96 -5.03
C CYS A 58 10.56 -1.86 -4.90
N VAL A 59 10.89 -0.67 -5.39
CA VAL A 59 10.00 0.48 -5.45
C VAL A 59 9.79 0.83 -6.91
N LEU A 60 8.52 0.89 -7.31
CA LEU A 60 8.08 1.20 -8.67
C LEU A 60 7.28 2.50 -8.64
N LEU A 61 7.43 3.32 -9.68
CA LEU A 61 6.55 4.45 -9.92
C LEU A 61 5.24 3.92 -10.49
N GLN A 62 4.10 4.39 -9.98
CA GLN A 62 2.80 4.17 -10.60
C GLN A 62 2.15 5.51 -10.93
N LYS A 63 1.43 5.54 -12.05
CA LYS A 63 0.63 6.70 -12.47
C LYS A 63 -0.84 6.29 -12.57
N CYS A 64 -1.72 7.09 -11.99
CA CYS A 64 -3.15 6.90 -12.13
C CYS A 64 -3.60 7.38 -13.51
N THR A 65 -4.18 6.48 -14.30
CA THR A 65 -4.67 6.77 -15.67
C THR A 65 -6.19 6.89 -15.75
N SER A 66 -6.91 6.42 -14.74
CA SER A 66 -8.37 6.54 -14.64
C SER A 66 -8.84 6.57 -13.20
N GLY A 67 -9.99 7.21 -12.94
CA GLY A 67 -10.61 7.34 -11.62
C GLY A 67 -10.39 8.72 -10.97
N PRO A 68 -10.85 8.91 -9.73
CA PRO A 68 -10.82 10.20 -9.02
C PRO A 68 -9.42 10.84 -8.90
N ASN A 69 -8.39 10.01 -8.82
CA ASN A 69 -7.00 10.46 -8.71
C ASN A 69 -6.24 10.47 -10.05
N SER A 70 -6.94 10.49 -11.19
CA SER A 70 -6.30 10.49 -12.52
C SER A 70 -5.26 11.61 -12.65
N GLY A 71 -4.11 11.27 -13.24
CA GLY A 71 -2.96 12.17 -13.38
C GLY A 71 -1.99 12.17 -12.20
N GLN A 72 -2.40 11.65 -11.02
CA GLN A 72 -1.49 11.54 -9.88
C GLN A 72 -0.47 10.43 -10.07
N VAL A 73 0.65 10.58 -9.36
CA VAL A 73 1.74 9.60 -9.32
C VAL A 73 2.01 9.16 -7.89
N ARG A 74 2.42 7.91 -7.71
CA ARG A 74 2.81 7.35 -6.41
C ARG A 74 4.01 6.42 -6.53
N ALA A 75 4.77 6.29 -5.45
CA ALA A 75 5.75 5.23 -5.30
C ALA A 75 5.10 4.03 -4.62
N VAL A 76 5.24 2.84 -5.20
CA VAL A 76 4.74 1.58 -4.62
C VAL A 76 5.92 0.68 -4.31
N LYS A 77 6.05 0.31 -3.04
CA LYS A 77 7.04 -0.67 -2.56
C LYS A 77 6.43 -2.06 -2.63
N GLU A 78 6.96 -2.92 -3.49
CA GLU A 78 6.66 -4.34 -3.48
C GLU A 78 7.53 -5.03 -2.43
N ILE A 79 6.91 -5.71 -1.47
CA ILE A 79 7.62 -6.41 -0.41
C ILE A 79 7.68 -7.91 -0.76
N TYR A 80 8.88 -8.47 -0.81
CA TYR A 80 9.05 -9.90 -1.05
C TYR A 80 8.57 -10.69 0.17
N LYS A 81 7.68 -11.64 -0.05
CA LYS A 81 7.35 -12.66 0.95
C LYS A 81 8.52 -13.64 0.94
N GLY A 82 9.39 -13.56 1.95
CA GLY A 82 10.49 -14.52 2.11
C GLY A 82 9.97 -15.97 2.18
N THR A 83 10.84 -16.95 1.95
CA THR A 83 10.50 -18.34 2.23
C THR A 83 10.14 -18.47 3.72
N PRO A 84 9.00 -19.11 4.05
CA PRO A 84 8.53 -19.25 5.43
C PRO A 84 9.42 -20.16 6.30
N SER A 85 10.60 -20.56 5.80
CA SER A 85 11.52 -21.46 6.48
C SER A 85 12.23 -20.84 7.68
N SER A 86 12.13 -19.52 7.89
CA SER A 86 12.64 -18.87 9.10
C SER A 86 11.58 -18.04 9.82
N PHE A 87 11.34 -18.37 11.10
CA PHE A 87 10.41 -17.67 11.98
C PHE A 87 10.70 -16.16 12.09
N GLN A 88 11.98 -15.78 11.97
CA GLN A 88 12.42 -14.37 11.99
C GLN A 88 11.94 -13.60 10.76
N ALA A 89 11.98 -14.19 9.55
CA ALA A 89 11.51 -13.52 8.33
C ALA A 89 10.00 -13.25 8.36
N THR A 90 9.22 -14.22 8.85
CA THR A 90 7.76 -14.07 9.03
C THR A 90 7.44 -12.99 10.07
N THR A 91 8.18 -12.95 11.19
CA THR A 91 7.97 -11.95 12.25
C THR A 91 8.30 -10.52 11.77
N CYS A 92 9.39 -10.35 11.02
CA CYS A 92 9.76 -9.04 10.45
C CYS A 92 8.74 -8.57 9.39
N TYR A 93 8.22 -9.49 8.57
CA TYR A 93 7.18 -9.18 7.59
C TYR A 93 5.90 -8.66 8.27
N THR A 94 5.42 -9.35 9.30
CA THR A 94 4.23 -8.93 10.04
C THR A 94 4.43 -7.58 10.74
N ARG A 95 5.59 -7.36 11.38
CA ARG A 95 5.91 -6.09 12.05
C ARG A 95 5.96 -4.91 11.08
N GLU A 96 6.55 -5.10 9.89
CA GLU A 96 6.60 -4.06 8.86
C GLU A 96 5.17 -3.71 8.38
N LEU A 97 4.31 -4.71 8.15
CA LEU A 97 2.92 -4.47 7.77
C LEU A 97 2.14 -3.72 8.85
N GLU A 98 2.31 -4.09 10.12
CA GLU A 98 1.69 -3.36 11.23
C GLU A 98 2.18 -1.92 11.31
N ALA A 99 3.47 -1.67 11.10
CA ALA A 99 4.01 -0.32 11.10
C ALA A 99 3.37 0.52 9.98
N ILE A 100 3.33 0.00 8.75
CA ILE A 100 2.68 0.67 7.61
C ILE A 100 1.20 0.96 7.92
N ALA A 101 0.48 -0.02 8.46
CA ALA A 101 -0.92 0.13 8.84
C ALA A 101 -1.14 1.12 9.99
N LYS A 102 -0.17 1.27 10.91
CA LYS A 102 -0.19 2.32 11.94
C LYS A 102 0.00 3.68 11.30
N PHE A 103 1.05 3.87 10.51
CA PHE A 103 1.38 5.18 9.92
C PHE A 103 0.43 5.65 8.83
N SER A 104 -0.40 4.77 8.25
CA SER A 104 -1.44 5.15 7.29
C SER A 104 -2.62 5.89 7.93
N GLN A 105 -2.79 5.80 9.26
CA GLN A 105 -3.92 6.40 9.96
C GLN A 105 -3.71 7.91 10.15
N GLU A 106 -4.80 8.68 10.04
CA GLU A 106 -4.77 10.16 10.06
C GLU A 106 -3.97 10.74 11.23
N ARG A 107 -4.12 10.15 12.43
CA ARG A 107 -3.42 10.58 13.65
C ARG A 107 -1.90 10.54 13.54
N TYR A 108 -1.35 9.77 12.60
CA TYR A 108 0.09 9.62 12.40
C TYR A 108 0.63 10.37 11.18
N ARG A 109 -0.22 10.97 10.33
CA ARG A 109 0.20 11.73 9.12
C ARG A 109 1.00 13.00 9.42
N CYS A 110 0.91 13.51 10.65
CA CYS A 110 1.61 14.71 11.16
C CYS A 110 3.06 14.43 11.66
N HIS A 111 3.47 13.17 11.84
CA HIS A 111 4.83 12.88 12.31
C HIS A 111 5.83 13.09 11.17
N ARG A 112 6.44 14.28 11.14
CA ARG A 112 7.61 14.61 10.31
C ARG A 112 8.64 13.48 10.45
N THR A 113 8.85 12.72 9.39
CA THR A 113 9.89 11.69 9.35
C THR A 113 11.23 12.37 9.53
N VAL A 114 11.83 12.21 10.71
CA VAL A 114 13.22 12.59 10.95
C VAL A 114 14.06 11.61 10.16
N THR A 115 14.57 12.04 9.00
CA THR A 115 15.59 11.31 8.28
C THR A 115 16.82 11.24 9.19
N LYS A 116 17.14 10.04 9.69
CA LYS A 116 18.45 9.78 10.31
C LYS A 116 19.50 9.84 9.19
N THR A 117 20.09 11.01 9.01
CA THR A 117 21.35 11.16 8.28
C THR A 117 22.47 10.68 9.21
N THR A 118 22.85 9.41 9.10
CA THR A 118 24.13 8.95 9.63
C THR A 118 25.21 9.57 8.74
N ARG A 119 25.88 10.61 9.22
CA ARG A 119 27.17 11.04 8.68
C ARG A 119 28.23 10.11 9.27
N TYR A 120 29.08 9.59 8.38
CA TYR A 120 30.32 8.91 8.73
C TYR A 120 31.28 9.84 9.45
#